data_AF-A0A7R9PH34-F1
#
_entry.id   AF-A0A7R9PH34-F1
#
_cell.length_a   1.000
_cell.length_b   1.000
_cell.length_c   1.000
_cell.angle_alpha   90.00
_cell.angle_beta   90.00
_cell.angle_gamma   90.00
#
_symmetry.space_group_name_H-M   'P 1'
#
loop_
_entity.id
_entity.type
_entity.pdbx_description
1 polymer ?
#
loop_
_entity_poly.entity_id
_entity_poly.type
_entity_poly.pdbx_seq_one_letter_code
_entity_poly.pdbx_strand_id
1 'polypeptide(L)'
;MVPVSNGKTTDDIDKLVHKLAIDNEAYPSPLHYKGFPKSVCTSVNNVACHGIPDDRPLEDGDIINIDVTKICVSISDNSYPGRMLPGMTFTIEPVIAQGSENIVILEDGWTAVTEDTGRAAQFEHTVLITETGVEVLTQC
;
A
#
# COMPACT_ATOMS: atom_id res chain seq x y z
N MET A 1 -11.54 11.23 2.19
CA MET A 1 -11.54 9.97 2.96
C MET A 1 -12.09 8.88 2.06
N VAL A 2 -11.43 7.72 1.96
CA VAL A 2 -11.93 6.56 1.22
C VAL A 2 -12.95 5.84 2.12
N PRO A 3 -14.25 5.81 1.78
CA PRO A 3 -15.25 5.16 2.61
C PRO A 3 -15.13 3.64 2.48
N VAL A 4 -14.92 2.97 3.62
CA VAL A 4 -14.91 1.52 3.75
C VAL A 4 -16.21 1.08 4.41
N SER A 5 -16.92 0.13 3.80
CA SER A 5 -18.20 -0.36 4.31
C SER A 5 -18.49 -1.78 3.87
N ASN A 6 -19.28 -2.51 4.65
CA ASN A 6 -19.77 -3.85 4.30
C ASN A 6 -20.48 -3.84 2.93
N GLY A 7 -20.22 -4.85 2.10
CA GLY A 7 -20.76 -5.03 0.76
C GLY A 7 -20.07 -4.21 -0.34
N LYS A 8 -19.16 -3.29 0.01
CA LYS A 8 -18.36 -2.54 -0.97
C LYS A 8 -17.23 -3.42 -1.49
N THR A 9 -16.96 -3.41 -2.79
CA THR A 9 -15.84 -4.19 -3.35
C THR A 9 -14.53 -3.43 -3.24
N THR A 10 -13.40 -4.14 -3.35
CA THR A 10 -12.08 -3.52 -3.44
C THR A 10 -11.91 -2.78 -4.79
N ASP A 11 -12.54 -3.24 -5.87
CA ASP A 11 -12.58 -2.51 -7.15
C ASP A 11 -13.35 -1.17 -7.07
N ASP A 12 -14.40 -1.08 -6.24
CA ASP A 12 -15.06 0.20 -5.97
C ASP A 12 -14.14 1.20 -5.25
N ILE A 13 -13.24 0.69 -4.39
CA ILE A 13 -12.21 1.48 -3.72
C ILE A 13 -11.17 1.95 -4.75
N ASP A 14 -10.69 1.06 -5.63
CA ASP A 14 -9.76 1.40 -6.71
C ASP A 14 -10.29 2.51 -7.61
N LYS A 15 -11.52 2.38 -8.11
CA LYS A 15 -12.16 3.42 -8.95
C LYS A 15 -12.18 4.79 -8.28
N LEU A 16 -12.47 4.82 -6.98
CA LEU A 16 -12.48 6.07 -6.21
C LEU A 16 -11.07 6.63 -6.05
N VAL A 17 -10.09 5.80 -5.67
CA VAL A 17 -8.70 6.23 -5.50
C VAL A 17 -8.11 6.73 -6.81
N HIS A 18 -8.35 6.01 -7.90
CA HIS A 18 -7.98 6.42 -9.25
C HIS A 18 -8.56 7.79 -9.59
N LYS A 19 -9.88 7.96 -9.43
CA LYS A 19 -10.54 9.24 -9.68
C LYS A 19 -9.93 10.37 -8.83
N LEU A 20 -9.71 10.13 -7.53
CA LEU A 20 -9.11 11.12 -6.64
C LEU A 20 -7.66 11.45 -7.01
N ALA A 21 -6.89 10.53 -7.59
CA ALA A 21 -5.56 10.83 -8.10
C ALA A 21 -5.65 11.78 -9.29
N ILE A 22 -6.44 11.42 -10.31
CA ILE A 22 -6.61 12.21 -11.54
C ILE A 22 -7.20 13.60 -11.25
N ASP A 23 -8.24 13.69 -10.40
CA ASP A 23 -8.87 14.95 -10.02
C ASP A 23 -7.90 15.91 -9.30
N ASN A 24 -6.80 15.39 -8.73
CA ASN A 24 -5.75 16.17 -8.06
C ASN A 24 -4.47 16.27 -8.92
N GLU A 25 -4.58 16.09 -10.24
CA GLU A 25 -3.47 16.21 -11.18
C GLU A 25 -2.29 15.27 -10.88
N ALA A 26 -2.57 14.13 -10.24
CA ALA A 26 -1.56 13.14 -9.86
C ALA A 26 -1.76 11.82 -10.62
N TYR A 27 -0.67 11.10 -10.84
CA TYR A 27 -0.71 9.75 -11.38
C TYR A 27 -0.75 8.71 -10.25
N PRO A 28 -1.68 7.73 -10.27
CA PRO A 28 -1.68 6.63 -9.31
C PRO A 28 -0.52 5.69 -9.59
N SER A 29 0.52 5.75 -8.75
CA SER A 29 1.81 5.10 -9.02
C SER A 29 1.76 3.58 -9.22
N PRO A 30 0.90 2.81 -8.53
CA PRO A 30 0.80 1.37 -8.76
C PRO A 30 0.37 1.03 -10.19
N LEU A 31 -0.41 1.89 -10.85
CA LEU A 31 -0.96 1.58 -12.16
C LEU A 31 0.15 1.36 -13.19
N HIS A 32 0.18 0.16 -13.76
CA HIS A 32 1.19 -0.34 -14.71
C HIS A 32 2.62 -0.45 -14.16
N TYR A 33 2.85 -0.24 -12.87
CA TYR A 33 4.16 -0.44 -12.28
C TYR A 33 4.54 -1.92 -12.40
N LYS A 34 5.55 -2.21 -13.24
CA LYS A 34 5.96 -3.59 -13.63
C LYS A 34 4.78 -4.48 -14.07
N GLY A 35 3.70 -3.87 -14.60
CA GLY A 35 2.50 -4.57 -15.04
C GLY A 35 1.39 -4.74 -13.98
N PHE A 36 1.50 -4.11 -12.80
CA PHE A 36 0.40 -4.13 -11.82
C PHE A 36 -0.87 -3.49 -12.43
N PRO A 37 -2.05 -4.13 -12.33
CA PRO A 37 -3.19 -3.78 -13.17
C PRO A 37 -4.12 -2.70 -12.61
N LYS A 38 -3.91 -2.25 -11.36
CA LYS A 38 -4.82 -1.36 -10.63
C LYS A 38 -4.10 -0.13 -10.09
N SER A 39 -4.86 0.83 -9.59
CA SER A 39 -4.36 2.15 -9.15
C SER A 39 -4.00 2.19 -7.67
N VAL A 40 -4.38 1.16 -6.92
CA VAL A 40 -4.18 1.02 -5.47
C VAL A 40 -4.02 -0.45 -5.12
N CYS A 41 -3.33 -0.76 -4.02
CA CYS A 41 -3.32 -2.10 -3.44
C CYS A 41 -4.39 -2.19 -2.34
N THR A 42 -5.14 -3.29 -2.30
CA THR A 42 -6.14 -3.57 -1.25
C THR A 42 -5.90 -4.94 -0.66
N SER A 43 -5.45 -4.99 0.58
CA SER A 43 -4.98 -6.21 1.24
C SER A 43 -5.92 -6.58 2.39
N VAL A 44 -6.76 -7.59 2.19
CA VAL A 44 -7.78 -8.01 3.15
C VAL A 44 -7.32 -9.23 3.95
N ASN A 45 -7.53 -9.20 5.27
CA ASN A 45 -7.28 -10.33 6.19
C ASN A 45 -5.86 -10.90 6.12
N ASN A 46 -5.66 -12.04 5.46
CA ASN A 46 -4.36 -12.74 5.40
C ASN A 46 -3.47 -12.26 4.25
N VAL A 47 -3.95 -11.31 3.45
CA VAL A 47 -3.14 -10.63 2.44
C VAL A 47 -2.20 -9.66 3.16
N ALA A 48 -0.91 -9.94 3.07
CA ALA A 48 0.17 -9.17 3.67
C ALA A 48 0.40 -7.83 2.96
N CYS A 49 0.47 -7.85 1.63
CA CYS A 49 0.58 -6.66 0.78
C CYS A 49 0.21 -6.99 -0.68
N HIS A 50 0.14 -5.94 -1.50
CA HIS A 50 -0.05 -6.00 -2.96
C HIS A 50 -1.32 -6.75 -3.44
N GLY A 51 -2.35 -6.86 -2.60
CA GLY A 51 -3.64 -7.40 -3.03
C GLY A 51 -4.20 -6.58 -4.19
N ILE A 52 -4.54 -7.25 -5.30
CA ILE A 52 -5.14 -6.61 -6.48
C ILE A 52 -6.63 -6.36 -6.22
N PRO A 53 -7.12 -5.12 -6.33
CA PRO A 53 -8.55 -4.83 -6.30
C PRO A 53 -9.38 -5.69 -7.26
N ASP A 54 -10.46 -6.27 -6.75
CA ASP A 54 -11.34 -7.21 -7.44
C ASP A 54 -12.83 -7.05 -7.02
N ASP A 55 -13.68 -7.97 -7.47
CA ASP A 55 -15.12 -7.95 -7.21
C ASP A 55 -15.50 -8.53 -5.83
N ARG A 56 -14.52 -8.89 -4.96
CA ARG A 56 -14.83 -9.41 -3.62
C ARG A 56 -15.48 -8.31 -2.77
N PRO A 57 -16.71 -8.50 -2.28
CA PRO A 57 -17.30 -7.56 -1.32
C PRO A 57 -16.60 -7.69 0.03
N LEU A 58 -16.40 -6.56 0.71
CA LEU A 58 -15.94 -6.53 2.09
C LEU A 58 -17.04 -7.03 3.03
N GLU A 59 -16.64 -7.81 4.03
CA GLU A 59 -17.54 -8.40 5.02
C GLU A 59 -17.34 -7.78 6.40
N ASP A 60 -18.34 -7.90 7.27
CA ASP A 60 -18.20 -7.46 8.66
C ASP A 60 -17.15 -8.32 9.40
N GLY A 61 -16.22 -7.68 10.09
CA GLY A 61 -15.09 -8.34 10.76
C GLY A 61 -13.84 -8.54 9.89
N ASP A 62 -13.88 -8.16 8.61
CA ASP A 62 -12.69 -8.01 7.77
C ASP A 62 -11.78 -6.90 8.33
N ILE A 63 -10.47 -7.11 8.20
CA ILE A 63 -9.49 -6.02 8.24
C ILE A 63 -9.00 -5.77 6.82
N ILE A 64 -8.77 -4.50 6.46
CA ILE A 64 -8.26 -4.12 5.15
C ILE A 64 -7.18 -3.05 5.29
N ASN A 65 -6.04 -3.28 4.64
CA ASN A 65 -5.07 -2.25 4.32
C ASN A 65 -5.33 -1.70 2.91
N ILE A 66 -5.23 -0.38 2.75
CA ILE A 66 -5.34 0.34 1.47
C ILE A 66 -4.06 1.15 1.30
N ASP A 67 -3.16 0.68 0.46
CA ASP A 67 -1.88 1.33 0.19
C ASP A 67 -2.00 2.24 -1.04
N VAL A 68 -1.80 3.54 -0.81
CA VAL A 68 -1.98 4.61 -1.78
C VAL A 68 -0.66 5.31 -2.03
N THR A 69 -0.11 5.09 -3.22
CA THR A 69 1.03 5.87 -3.72
C THR A 69 0.62 6.74 -4.90
N LYS A 70 1.01 8.02 -4.87
CA LYS A 70 0.83 8.98 -5.96
C LYS A 70 2.16 9.60 -6.34
N ILE A 71 2.45 9.72 -7.63
CA ILE A 71 3.64 10.43 -8.12
C ILE A 71 3.24 11.88 -8.40
N CYS A 72 3.86 12.80 -7.66
CA CYS A 72 3.83 14.26 -7.93
C CYS A 72 5.22 14.79 -8.34
N VAL A 73 6.28 14.00 -8.15
CA VAL A 73 7.69 14.31 -8.49
C VAL A 73 8.41 13.05 -8.97
N SER A 74 9.49 13.19 -9.74
CA SER A 74 10.29 12.05 -10.20
C SER A 74 10.97 11.34 -9.02
N ILE A 75 10.70 10.04 -8.86
CA ILE A 75 11.36 9.18 -7.87
C ILE A 75 12.52 8.45 -8.60
N SER A 76 13.70 8.44 -7.99
CA SER A 76 14.85 7.64 -8.47
C SER A 76 15.11 6.49 -7.51
N ASP A 77 15.49 5.32 -8.04
CA ASP A 77 15.95 4.20 -7.23
C ASP A 77 17.14 4.65 -6.35
N ASN A 78 17.03 4.42 -5.03
CA ASN A 78 18.13 4.65 -4.10
C ASN A 78 18.65 3.32 -3.57
N SER A 79 19.87 2.95 -3.96
CA SER A 79 20.57 1.75 -3.49
C SER A 79 21.74 2.07 -2.57
N TYR A 80 21.82 3.29 -2.02
CA TYR A 80 22.95 3.70 -1.18
C TYR A 80 22.97 2.96 0.17
N PRO A 81 23.99 2.13 0.47
CA PRO A 81 24.30 1.78 1.84
C PRO A 81 24.81 3.04 2.55
N GLY A 82 24.18 3.43 3.66
CA GLY A 82 24.57 4.69 4.31
C GLY A 82 23.80 5.06 5.57
N ARG A 83 24.26 6.16 6.19
CA ARG A 83 23.56 6.83 7.30
C ARG A 83 22.43 7.68 6.73
N MET A 84 21.35 7.83 7.48
CA MET A 84 20.31 8.81 7.17
C MET A 84 20.90 10.22 7.17
N LEU A 85 20.76 10.94 6.06
CA LEU A 85 21.21 12.32 5.90
C LEU A 85 20.01 13.25 5.70
N PRO A 86 20.09 14.51 6.18
CA PRO A 86 19.08 15.51 5.93
C PRO A 86 18.72 15.63 4.44
N GLY A 87 17.43 15.76 4.13
CA GLY A 87 16.89 15.82 2.77
C GLY A 87 16.49 14.46 2.17
N MET A 88 16.88 13.33 2.78
CA MET A 88 16.45 12.01 2.32
C MET A 88 14.98 11.77 2.63
N THR A 89 14.24 11.23 1.65
CA THR A 89 12.86 10.76 1.81
C THR A 89 12.77 9.27 1.50
N PHE A 90 12.04 8.53 2.34
CA PHE A 90 11.80 7.09 2.16
C PHE A 90 10.58 6.65 2.97
N THR A 91 10.14 5.41 2.76
CA THR A 91 8.98 4.81 3.44
C THR A 91 9.42 3.90 4.59
N ILE A 92 8.62 3.89 5.66
CA ILE A 92 8.67 2.87 6.70
C ILE A 92 7.30 2.19 6.69
N GLU A 93 7.27 0.90 6.32
CA GLU A 93 6.03 0.20 5.92
C GLU A 93 5.92 -1.25 6.48
N PRO A 94 6.10 -1.46 7.80
CA PRO A 94 6.14 -2.81 8.37
C PRO A 94 4.82 -3.55 8.18
N VAL A 95 4.92 -4.79 7.71
CA VAL A 95 3.83 -5.78 7.74
C VAL A 95 4.02 -6.68 8.96
N ILE A 96 2.96 -6.84 9.75
CA ILE A 96 2.92 -7.73 10.92
C ILE A 96 1.88 -8.82 10.66
N ALA A 97 2.27 -10.07 10.84
CA ALA A 97 1.42 -11.24 10.66
C ALA A 97 1.08 -11.90 11.99
N GLN A 98 -0.16 -12.38 12.11
CA GLN A 98 -0.59 -13.24 13.20
C GLN A 98 -0.28 -14.69 12.84
N GLY A 99 0.75 -15.28 13.46
CA GLY A 99 1.15 -16.66 13.22
C GLY A 99 2.50 -16.72 12.52
N SER A 100 2.53 -17.28 11.33
CA SER A 100 3.74 -17.50 10.54
C SER A 100 4.25 -16.20 9.89
N GLU A 101 5.57 -16.07 9.80
CA GLU A 101 6.25 -15.03 9.01
C GLU A 101 6.41 -15.43 7.53
N ASN A 102 6.12 -16.69 7.19
CA ASN A 102 6.24 -17.18 5.81
C ASN A 102 5.15 -16.59 4.92
N ILE A 103 5.57 -16.08 3.76
CA ILE A 103 4.70 -15.47 2.75
C ILE A 103 4.73 -16.30 1.46
N VAL A 104 3.56 -16.46 0.83
CA VAL A 104 3.38 -17.07 -0.48
C VAL A 104 2.83 -16.01 -1.44
N ILE A 105 3.35 -15.97 -2.67
CA ILE A 105 2.83 -15.14 -3.75
C ILE A 105 1.83 -15.99 -4.56
N LEU A 106 0.63 -15.45 -4.78
CA LEU A 106 -0.42 -16.13 -5.53
C LEU A 106 -0.10 -16.21 -7.04
N GLU A 107 -0.89 -16.99 -7.78
CA GLU A 107 -0.72 -17.18 -9.22
C GLU A 107 -0.85 -15.88 -10.05
N ASP A 108 -1.48 -14.85 -9.49
CA ASP A 108 -1.55 -13.52 -10.09
C ASP A 108 -0.18 -12.81 -10.15
N GLY A 109 0.82 -13.31 -9.44
CA GLY A 109 2.19 -12.79 -9.41
C GLY A 109 2.40 -11.58 -8.51
N TRP A 110 1.39 -11.15 -7.75
CA TRP A 110 1.41 -9.94 -6.93
C TRP A 110 0.97 -10.16 -5.50
N THR A 111 -0.19 -10.80 -5.31
CA THR A 111 -0.85 -10.88 -4.01
C THR A 111 0.00 -11.73 -3.08
N ALA A 112 0.53 -11.10 -2.04
CA ALA A 112 1.36 -11.75 -1.02
C ALA A 112 0.48 -12.12 0.18
N VAL A 113 0.43 -13.39 0.54
CA VAL A 113 -0.40 -13.91 1.65
C VAL A 113 0.44 -14.66 2.67
N THR A 114 0.01 -14.65 3.93
CA THR A 114 0.60 -15.53 4.97
C THR A 114 0.33 -17.00 4.63
N GLU A 115 1.36 -17.84 4.72
CA GLU A 115 1.28 -19.27 4.41
C GLU A 115 0.26 -20.02 5.30
N ASP A 116 0.16 -19.62 6.57
CA ASP A 116 -0.72 -20.26 7.57
C ASP A 116 -2.13 -19.65 7.63
N THR A 117 -2.47 -18.75 6.70
CA THR A 117 -3.74 -18.00 6.65
C THR A 117 -3.99 -17.06 7.84
N GLY A 118 -2.96 -16.80 8.64
CA GLY A 118 -2.95 -15.77 9.67
C GLY A 118 -3.30 -14.38 9.13
N ARG A 119 -3.96 -13.55 9.94
CA ARG A 119 -4.23 -12.16 9.54
C ARG A 119 -2.93 -11.36 9.46
N ALA A 120 -2.81 -10.47 8.50
CA ALA A 120 -1.71 -9.53 8.35
C ALA A 120 -2.22 -8.09 8.40
N ALA A 121 -1.41 -7.20 8.95
CA ALA A 121 -1.69 -5.78 9.02
C ALA A 121 -0.43 -4.97 8.67
N GLN A 122 -0.62 -3.87 7.97
CA GLN A 122 0.43 -2.96 7.57
C GLN A 122 0.02 -1.52 7.87
N PHE A 123 1.00 -0.72 8.28
CA PHE A 123 0.92 0.74 8.31
C PHE A 123 2.15 1.31 7.63
N GLU A 124 1.98 2.43 6.95
CA GLU A 124 3.05 3.08 6.20
C GLU A 124 3.08 4.57 6.46
N HIS A 125 4.30 5.12 6.52
CA HIS A 125 4.53 6.55 6.37
C HIS A 125 5.71 6.83 5.45
N THR A 126 5.54 7.82 4.56
CA THR A 126 6.67 8.54 3.95
C THR A 126 7.24 9.53 4.96
N VAL A 127 8.56 9.48 5.16
CA VAL A 127 9.29 10.34 6.10
C VAL A 127 10.37 11.15 5.38
N LEU A 128 10.68 12.33 5.92
CA LEU A 128 11.79 13.19 5.53
C LEU A 128 12.79 13.27 6.69
N ILE A 129 14.06 12.95 6.41
CA ILE A 129 15.14 13.19 7.37
C ILE A 129 15.50 14.68 7.37
N THR A 130 15.57 15.27 8.55
CA THR A 130 15.92 16.68 8.78
C THR A 130 17.29 16.77 9.47
N GLU A 131 17.84 17.98 9.57
CA GLU A 131 19.11 18.23 10.28
C GLU A 131 19.11 17.72 11.73
N THR A 132 17.94 17.67 12.37
CA THR A 132 17.81 17.37 13.80
C THR A 132 16.90 16.18 14.11
N GLY A 133 16.36 15.49 13.10
CA GLY A 133 15.42 14.39 13.33
C GLY A 133 14.67 13.94 12.07
N VAL A 134 13.37 13.70 12.21
CA VAL A 134 12.51 13.19 11.15
C VAL A 134 11.17 13.93 11.13
N GLU A 135 10.67 14.21 9.93
CA GLU A 135 9.33 14.71 9.68
C GLU A 135 8.50 13.62 9.00
N VAL A 136 7.28 13.38 9.47
CA VAL A 136 6.34 12.45 8.85
C VAL A 136 5.49 13.23 7.85
N LEU A 137 5.63 12.96 6.55
CA LEU A 137 4.98 13.73 5.49
C LEU A 137 3.52 13.30 5.24
N THR A 138 3.13 12.15 5.78
CA THR A 138 1.85 11.47 5.51
C THR A 138 1.04 11.28 6.78
N GLN A 139 1.09 12.26 7.69
CA GLN A 139 0.34 12.22 8.96
C GLN A 139 -1.17 12.16 8.73
N CYS A 140 -1.86 11.45 9.62
CA CYS A 140 -3.31 11.21 9.61
C CYS A 140 -4.05 12.13 10.58
#